data_AF-I0I5D0-F1
#
_entry.id   AF-I0I5D0-F1
#
_cell.length_a   1.000
_cell.length_b   1.000
_cell.length_c   1.000
_cell.angle_alpha   90.00
_cell.angle_beta   90.00
_cell.angle_gamma   90.00
#
_symmetry.space_group_name_H-M   'P 1'
#
loop_
_entity.id
_entity.type
_entity.pdbx_description
1 polymer ?
#
loop_
_entity_poly.entity_id
_entity_poly.type
_entity_poly.pdbx_seq_one_letter_code
_entity_poly.pdbx_strand_id
1 'polypeptide(L)'
;MNPSTWPDPLNPADAAHIQAILEQFWHILATLPDLIERRENLLAADTTAQLRRIVVEMMLALNGIAYPAHTSHLNTYLSDRQRAAIEKTLLAPSVGPESWIGQAVALIVIYRWYAPQLVDKYRLSYPQTAEEAAWLHLRRLPDWPLVIATE
;
A
#
# COMPACT_ATOMS: atom_id res chain seq x y z
N MET A 1 -23.04 15.57 -24.77
CA MET A 1 -22.29 14.79 -23.75
C MET A 1 -22.02 15.74 -22.60
N ASN A 2 -22.63 15.51 -21.44
CA ASN A 2 -22.40 16.35 -20.27
C ASN A 2 -20.92 16.26 -19.86
N PRO A 3 -20.29 17.36 -19.44
CA PRO A 3 -18.95 17.31 -18.89
C PRO A 3 -18.98 16.32 -17.72
N SER A 4 -18.13 15.30 -17.75
CA SER A 4 -18.08 14.24 -16.75
C SER A 4 -17.86 14.85 -15.36
N THR A 5 -18.94 15.08 -14.63
CA THR A 5 -18.91 15.45 -13.22
C THR A 5 -18.46 14.22 -12.45
N TRP A 6 -17.27 14.29 -11.85
CA TRP A 6 -16.80 13.29 -10.91
C TRP A 6 -17.83 13.06 -9.80
N PRO A 7 -17.99 11.82 -9.29
CA PRO A 7 -19.02 11.52 -8.30
C PRO A 7 -18.77 12.20 -6.96
N ASP A 8 -17.52 12.50 -6.62
CA ASP A 8 -17.12 13.19 -5.39
C ASP A 8 -16.35 14.49 -5.70
N PRO A 9 -16.36 15.48 -4.79
CA PRO A 9 -15.47 16.64 -4.88
C PRO A 9 -14.00 16.20 -4.77
N LEU A 10 -13.20 16.57 -5.76
CA LEU A 10 -11.79 16.19 -5.83
C LEU A 10 -10.89 17.29 -5.28
N ASN A 11 -10.06 16.92 -4.31
CA ASN A 11 -8.98 17.76 -3.80
C ASN A 11 -7.65 17.31 -4.41
N PRO A 12 -6.70 18.24 -4.62
CA PRO A 12 -5.34 17.87 -5.02
C PRO A 12 -4.66 17.06 -3.93
N ALA A 13 -3.79 16.14 -4.32
CA ALA A 13 -2.97 15.42 -3.35
C ALA A 13 -1.94 16.36 -2.68
N ASP A 14 -1.73 16.18 -1.38
CA ASP A 14 -0.80 16.98 -0.59
C ASP A 14 0.56 16.28 -0.44
N ALA A 15 1.64 17.01 -0.72
CA ALA A 15 3.01 16.47 -0.71
C ALA A 15 3.45 16.03 0.70
N ALA A 16 3.08 16.79 1.74
CA ALA A 16 3.44 16.45 3.11
C ALA A 16 2.72 15.18 3.58
N HIS A 17 1.43 15.05 3.27
CA HIS A 17 0.68 13.82 3.49
C HIS A 17 1.30 12.63 2.74
N ILE A 18 1.67 12.81 1.46
CA ILE A 18 2.30 11.73 0.67
C ILE A 18 3.62 11.29 1.31
N GLN A 19 4.47 12.22 1.74
CA GLN A 19 5.71 11.90 2.47
C GLN A 19 5.42 11.04 3.71
N ALA A 20 4.40 11.40 4.49
CA ALA A 20 4.01 10.68 5.69
C ALA A 20 3.51 9.26 5.39
N ILE A 21 2.64 9.07 4.39
CA ILE A 21 2.11 7.73 4.08
C ILE A 21 3.16 6.79 3.49
N LEU A 22 4.15 7.33 2.75
CA LEU A 22 5.28 6.54 2.25
C LEU A 22 6.09 5.94 3.41
N GLU A 23 6.35 6.73 4.44
CA GLU A 23 7.03 6.26 5.65
C GLU A 23 6.14 5.32 6.47
N GLN A 24 4.87 5.68 6.67
CA GLN A 24 3.91 4.93 7.46
C GLN A 24 3.69 3.51 6.95
N PHE A 25 3.78 3.29 5.63
CA PHE A 25 3.71 1.96 5.03
C PHE A 25 4.71 0.99 5.68
N TRP A 26 5.97 1.41 5.81
CA TRP A 26 7.02 0.57 6.38
C TRP A 26 6.85 0.36 7.88
N HIS A 27 6.42 1.39 8.61
CA HIS A 27 6.13 1.28 10.04
C HIS A 27 5.00 0.29 10.34
N ILE A 28 3.92 0.31 9.56
CA ILE A 28 2.82 -0.67 9.71
C ILE A 28 3.31 -2.06 9.32
N LEU A 29 4.03 -2.19 8.21
CA LEU A 29 4.53 -3.47 7.74
C LEU A 29 5.45 -4.15 8.77
N ALA A 30 6.26 -3.36 9.48
CA ALA A 30 7.17 -3.85 10.51
C ALA A 30 6.48 -4.57 11.68
N THR A 31 5.18 -4.34 11.91
CA THR A 31 4.43 -5.01 12.98
C THR A 31 3.98 -6.42 12.60
N LEU A 32 3.92 -6.73 11.30
CA LEU A 32 3.37 -7.98 10.79
C LEU A 32 4.07 -9.25 11.33
N PRO A 33 5.41 -9.32 11.45
CA PRO A 33 6.10 -10.49 11.99
C PRO A 33 5.59 -10.92 13.37
N ASP A 34 5.47 -9.97 14.30
CA ASP A 34 5.04 -10.26 15.66
C ASP A 34 3.56 -10.71 15.70
N LEU A 35 2.73 -10.22 14.76
CA LEU A 35 1.33 -10.66 14.62
C LEU A 35 1.25 -12.10 14.10
N ILE A 36 2.09 -12.45 13.13
CA ILE A 36 2.16 -13.81 12.58
C ILE A 36 2.65 -14.80 13.63
N GLU A 37 3.71 -14.47 14.37
CA GLU A 37 4.24 -15.32 15.45
C GLU A 37 3.20 -15.60 16.54
N ARG A 38 2.42 -14.58 16.91
CA ARG A 38 1.34 -14.69 17.90
C ARG A 38 0.04 -15.28 17.33
N ARG A 39 -0.01 -15.58 16.03
CA ARG A 39 -1.20 -16.07 15.32
C ARG A 39 -2.40 -15.11 15.41
N GLU A 40 -2.12 -13.80 15.50
CA GLU A 40 -3.11 -12.73 15.57
C GLU A 40 -3.69 -12.43 14.18
N ASN A 41 -4.44 -13.39 13.62
CA ASN A 41 -4.89 -13.35 12.23
C ASN A 41 -5.79 -12.15 11.89
N LEU A 42 -6.63 -11.71 12.84
CA LEU A 42 -7.51 -10.56 12.63
C LEU A 42 -6.72 -9.25 12.58
N LEU A 43 -5.70 -9.11 13.43
CA LEU A 43 -4.80 -7.98 13.40
C LEU A 43 -3.89 -8.01 12.17
N ALA A 44 -3.47 -9.20 11.72
CA ALA A 44 -2.73 -9.34 10.47
C ALA A 44 -3.59 -8.91 9.26
N ALA A 45 -4.86 -9.30 9.23
CA ALA A 45 -5.81 -8.89 8.19
C ALA A 45 -6.06 -7.36 8.21
N ASP A 46 -6.21 -6.77 9.40
CA ASP A 46 -6.32 -5.32 9.55
C ASP A 46 -5.05 -4.60 9.10
N THR A 47 -3.88 -5.13 9.47
CA THR A 47 -2.56 -4.61 9.03
C THR A 47 -2.45 -4.61 7.51
N THR A 48 -2.79 -5.71 6.82
CA THR A 48 -2.75 -5.76 5.35
C THR A 48 -3.81 -4.86 4.70
N ALA A 49 -4.96 -4.65 5.34
CA ALA A 49 -5.96 -3.69 4.89
C ALA A 49 -5.46 -2.23 4.99
N GLN A 50 -4.77 -1.87 6.08
CA GLN A 50 -4.15 -0.55 6.24
C GLN A 50 -3.03 -0.31 5.21
N LEU A 51 -2.17 -1.30 4.97
CA LEU A 51 -1.12 -1.21 3.92
C LEU A 51 -1.73 -1.02 2.53
N ARG A 52 -2.78 -1.78 2.22
CA ARG A 52 -3.54 -1.65 0.97
C ARG A 52 -4.16 -0.27 0.82
N ARG A 53 -4.70 0.28 1.91
CA ARG A 53 -5.25 1.64 1.92
C ARG A 53 -4.19 2.66 1.53
N ILE A 54 -2.98 2.58 2.10
CA ILE A 54 -1.86 3.45 1.74
C ILE A 54 -1.51 3.32 0.25
N VAL A 55 -1.39 2.08 -0.26
CA VAL A 55 -1.09 1.85 -1.68
C VAL A 55 -2.16 2.45 -2.60
N VAL A 56 -3.44 2.39 -2.23
CA VAL A 56 -4.51 3.05 -2.99
C VAL A 56 -4.34 4.57 -2.95
N GLU A 57 -4.03 5.15 -1.78
CA GLU A 57 -3.74 6.58 -1.66
C GLU A 57 -2.56 7.00 -2.56
N MET A 58 -1.51 6.17 -2.65
CA MET A 58 -0.39 6.39 -3.57
C MET A 58 -0.84 6.40 -5.04
N MET A 59 -1.71 5.48 -5.45
CA MET A 59 -2.26 5.43 -6.81
C MET A 59 -3.07 6.69 -7.14
N LEU A 60 -3.93 7.13 -6.22
CA LEU A 60 -4.73 8.35 -6.38
C LEU A 60 -3.85 9.61 -6.43
N ALA A 61 -2.84 9.68 -5.56
CA ALA A 61 -1.87 10.76 -5.58
C ALA A 61 -1.10 10.82 -6.90
N LEU A 62 -0.74 9.67 -7.49
CA LEU A 62 -0.13 9.65 -8.82
C LEU A 62 -1.10 10.16 -9.90
N ASN A 63 -2.41 9.92 -9.75
CA ASN A 63 -3.46 10.50 -10.59
C ASN A 63 -3.73 11.99 -10.29
N GLY A 64 -3.08 12.57 -9.27
CA GLY A 64 -3.12 13.99 -8.92
C GLY A 64 -4.17 14.37 -7.88
N ILE A 65 -4.88 13.39 -7.30
CA ILE A 65 -5.98 13.64 -6.38
C ILE A 65 -5.70 13.04 -5.00
N ALA A 66 -6.17 13.70 -3.96
CA ALA A 66 -6.25 13.12 -2.63
C ALA A 66 -7.36 12.05 -2.60
N TYR A 67 -7.30 11.15 -1.62
CA TYR A 67 -8.39 10.21 -1.40
C TYR A 67 -9.69 10.96 -1.09
N PRO A 68 -10.76 10.80 -1.88
CA PRO A 68 -11.98 11.57 -1.64
C PRO A 68 -12.67 11.13 -0.34
N ALA A 69 -12.98 12.10 0.51
CA ALA A 69 -13.63 11.84 1.78
C ALA A 69 -15.01 11.20 1.56
N HIS A 70 -15.29 10.09 2.26
CA HIS A 70 -16.56 9.36 2.21
C HIS A 70 -16.97 8.81 0.84
N THR A 71 -16.04 8.62 -0.10
CA THR A 71 -16.38 8.08 -1.42
C THR A 71 -17.01 6.69 -1.34
N SER A 72 -18.10 6.50 -2.10
CA SER A 72 -18.68 5.19 -2.42
C SER A 72 -18.28 4.70 -3.81
N HIS A 73 -17.39 5.43 -4.52
CA HIS A 73 -17.07 5.24 -5.94
C HIS A 73 -15.57 5.13 -6.22
N LEU A 74 -14.79 4.55 -5.29
CA LEU A 74 -13.33 4.47 -5.37
C LEU A 74 -12.79 3.98 -6.72
N ASN A 75 -13.42 2.94 -7.29
CA ASN A 75 -13.00 2.34 -8.55
C ASN A 75 -13.03 3.32 -9.74
N THR A 76 -13.87 4.35 -9.70
CA THR A 76 -13.96 5.37 -10.75
C THR A 76 -12.69 6.21 -10.86
N TYR A 77 -11.88 6.27 -9.80
CA TYR A 77 -10.66 7.08 -9.75
C TYR A 77 -9.38 6.31 -10.06
N LEU A 78 -9.50 5.02 -10.35
CA LEU A 78 -8.38 4.13 -10.63
C LEU A 78 -8.49 3.62 -12.07
N SER A 79 -7.38 3.64 -12.80
CA SER A 79 -7.29 2.96 -14.09
C SER A 79 -7.47 1.45 -13.94
N ASP A 80 -7.84 0.75 -15.01
CA ASP A 80 -7.99 -0.70 -15.00
C ASP A 80 -6.74 -1.43 -14.52
N ARG A 81 -5.55 -0.92 -14.89
CA ARG A 81 -4.27 -1.46 -14.42
C ARG A 81 -4.08 -1.26 -12.91
N GLN A 82 -4.42 -0.09 -12.37
CA GLN A 82 -4.36 0.19 -10.93
C GLN A 82 -5.31 -0.73 -10.15
N ARG A 83 -6.56 -0.87 -10.63
CA ARG A 83 -7.54 -1.78 -10.03
C ARG A 83 -7.08 -3.23 -10.04
N ALA A 84 -6.64 -3.72 -11.20
CA ALA A 84 -6.15 -5.09 -11.31
C ALA A 84 -4.94 -5.37 -10.40
N ALA A 85 -4.05 -4.39 -10.19
CA ALA A 85 -2.93 -4.55 -9.28
C ALA A 85 -3.38 -4.68 -7.82
N ILE A 86 -4.27 -3.80 -7.35
CA ILE A 86 -4.71 -3.84 -5.94
C ILE A 86 -5.66 -5.02 -5.67
N GLU A 87 -6.53 -5.38 -6.61
CA GLU A 87 -7.48 -6.49 -6.48
C GLU A 87 -6.77 -7.83 -6.28
N LYS A 88 -5.62 -8.04 -6.93
CA LYS A 88 -4.78 -9.25 -6.74
C LYS A 88 -4.32 -9.45 -5.30
N THR A 89 -4.25 -8.38 -4.52
CA THR A 89 -3.81 -8.46 -3.12
C THR A 89 -4.95 -8.77 -2.15
N LEU A 90 -6.23 -8.79 -2.60
CA LEU A 90 -7.40 -8.96 -1.73
C LEU A 90 -7.59 -10.38 -1.21
N LEU A 91 -7.13 -11.36 -1.98
CA LEU A 91 -7.41 -12.77 -1.70
C LEU A 91 -6.36 -13.36 -0.77
N ALA A 92 -6.83 -14.00 0.31
CA ALA A 92 -6.06 -14.95 1.11
C ALA A 92 -6.65 -16.34 0.84
N PRO A 93 -5.89 -17.28 0.23
CA PRO A 93 -6.38 -18.64 -0.01
C PRO A 93 -6.80 -19.38 1.28
N SER A 94 -6.19 -19.01 2.41
CA SER A 94 -6.49 -19.51 3.75
C SER A 94 -6.11 -18.49 4.82
N VAL A 95 -6.64 -18.62 6.04
CA VAL A 95 -6.20 -17.82 7.19
C VAL A 95 -4.93 -18.44 7.76
N GLY A 96 -3.79 -17.76 7.59
CA GLY A 96 -2.52 -18.24 8.13
C GLY A 96 -1.29 -17.45 7.65
N PRO A 97 -0.11 -17.80 8.21
CA PRO A 97 1.14 -17.07 7.96
C PRO A 97 1.48 -16.87 6.49
N GLU A 98 1.40 -17.93 5.68
CA GLU A 98 1.74 -17.89 4.25
C GLU A 98 0.88 -16.88 3.47
N SER A 99 -0.43 -16.83 3.75
CA SER A 99 -1.34 -15.87 3.12
C SER A 99 -1.01 -14.42 3.50
N TRP A 100 -0.66 -14.17 4.77
CA TRP A 100 -0.32 -12.82 5.24
C TRP A 100 1.01 -12.34 4.67
N ILE A 101 2.01 -13.23 4.61
CA ILE A 101 3.28 -12.96 3.94
C ILE A 101 3.03 -12.68 2.45
N GLY A 102 2.28 -13.53 1.77
CA GLY A 102 1.97 -13.37 0.35
C GLY A 102 1.29 -12.03 0.03
N GLN A 103 0.30 -11.63 0.84
CA GLN A 103 -0.36 -10.32 0.69
C GLN A 103 0.61 -9.16 0.93
N ALA A 104 1.40 -9.22 2.00
CA ALA A 104 2.36 -8.17 2.32
C ALA A 104 3.42 -8.01 1.21
N VAL A 105 3.95 -9.12 0.69
CA VAL A 105 4.90 -9.14 -0.43
C VAL A 105 4.29 -8.51 -1.67
N ALA A 106 3.06 -8.88 -2.03
CA ALA A 106 2.39 -8.28 -3.18
C ALA A 106 2.17 -6.77 -3.01
N LEU A 107 1.85 -6.31 -1.80
CA LEU A 107 1.73 -4.89 -1.48
C LEU A 107 3.08 -4.15 -1.55
N ILE A 108 4.19 -4.78 -1.13
CA ILE A 108 5.54 -4.21 -1.26
C ILE A 108 5.92 -4.04 -2.74
N VAL A 109 5.62 -5.03 -3.59
CA VAL A 109 5.87 -4.92 -5.04
C VAL A 109 5.15 -3.71 -5.62
N ILE A 110 3.88 -3.52 -5.27
CA ILE A 110 3.11 -2.37 -5.73
C ILE A 110 3.66 -1.08 -5.15
N TYR A 111 3.96 -1.03 -3.84
CA TYR A 111 4.58 0.13 -3.20
C TYR A 111 5.87 0.56 -3.93
N ARG A 112 6.78 -0.38 -4.19
CA ARG A 112 8.07 -0.12 -4.85
C ARG A 112 7.92 0.35 -6.29
N TRP A 113 6.82 0.00 -6.96
CA TRP A 113 6.49 0.55 -8.27
C TRP A 113 6.08 2.02 -8.18
N TYR A 114 5.21 2.38 -7.23
CA TYR A 114 4.61 3.73 -7.15
C TYR A 114 5.45 4.74 -6.37
N ALA A 115 6.21 4.32 -5.35
CA ALA A 115 6.95 5.23 -4.48
C ALA A 115 7.99 6.09 -5.21
N PRO A 116 8.85 5.56 -6.12
CA PRO A 116 9.79 6.39 -6.88
C PRO A 116 9.09 7.44 -7.75
N GLN A 117 7.97 7.07 -8.38
CA GLN A 117 7.20 8.00 -9.22
C GLN A 117 6.61 9.15 -8.40
N LEU A 118 6.15 8.87 -7.17
CA LEU A 118 5.66 9.90 -6.25
C LEU A 118 6.79 10.78 -5.72
N VAL A 119 7.94 10.17 -5.40
CA VAL A 119 9.15 10.90 -5.01
C VAL A 119 9.56 11.91 -6.08
N ASP A 120 9.59 11.49 -7.34
CA ASP A 120 9.91 12.38 -8.46
C ASP A 120 8.83 13.45 -8.66
N LYS A 121 7.55 13.04 -8.72
CA LYS A 121 6.42 13.94 -8.98
C LYS A 121 6.27 15.05 -7.94
N TYR A 122 6.47 14.71 -6.67
CA TYR A 122 6.27 15.64 -5.54
C TYR A 122 7.58 16.14 -4.92
N ARG A 123 8.74 15.77 -5.49
CA ARG A 123 10.08 16.12 -4.99
C ARG A 123 10.29 15.74 -3.53
N LEU A 124 9.88 14.52 -3.18
CA LEU A 124 9.92 13.98 -1.81
C LEU A 124 11.27 13.33 -1.51
N SER A 125 11.47 12.95 -0.25
CA SER A 125 12.56 12.07 0.14
C SER A 125 12.06 10.64 0.24
N TYR A 126 12.73 9.70 -0.43
CA TYR A 126 12.39 8.29 -0.27
C TYR A 126 12.64 7.83 1.18
N PRO A 127 11.70 7.13 1.85
CA PRO A 127 11.80 6.79 3.28
C PRO A 127 12.73 5.59 3.54
N GLN A 128 14.00 5.71 3.11
CA GLN A 128 14.98 4.63 3.15
C GLN A 128 15.18 4.06 4.56
N THR A 129 15.28 4.93 5.58
CA THR A 129 15.50 4.51 6.97
C THR A 129 14.33 3.67 7.51
N ALA A 130 13.09 4.03 7.18
CA ALA A 130 11.91 3.26 7.61
C ALA A 130 11.85 1.90 6.90
N GLU A 131 12.17 1.86 5.60
CA GLU A 131 12.27 0.61 4.85
C GLU A 131 13.33 -0.32 5.46
N GLU A 132 14.53 0.17 5.71
CA GLU A 132 15.63 -0.61 6.30
C GLU A 132 15.25 -1.16 7.67
N ALA A 133 14.63 -0.34 8.52
CA ALA A 133 14.15 -0.77 9.83
C ALA A 133 13.11 -1.88 9.70
N ALA A 134 12.12 -1.74 8.82
CA ALA A 134 11.11 -2.77 8.58
C ALA A 134 11.73 -4.09 8.11
N TRP A 135 12.74 -4.04 7.22
CA TRP A 135 13.45 -5.23 6.75
C TRP A 135 14.11 -6.03 7.87
N LEU A 136 14.63 -5.37 8.92
CA LEU A 136 15.20 -6.07 10.07
C LEU A 136 14.15 -6.92 10.79
N HIS A 137 12.91 -6.44 10.90
CA HIS A 137 11.82 -7.18 11.51
C HIS A 137 11.33 -8.31 10.62
N LEU A 138 11.14 -8.04 9.32
CA LEU A 138 10.58 -8.98 8.36
C LEU A 138 11.45 -10.24 8.16
N ARG A 139 12.78 -10.07 8.18
CA ARG A 139 13.74 -11.20 8.04
C ARG A 139 13.68 -12.22 9.16
N ARG A 140 12.96 -11.97 10.25
CA ARG A 140 12.73 -12.94 11.33
C ARG A 140 11.72 -14.02 10.94
N LEU A 141 10.87 -13.74 9.95
CA LEU A 141 9.87 -14.70 9.48
C LEU A 141 10.53 -15.78 8.61
N PRO A 142 10.31 -17.08 8.88
CA PRO A 142 10.99 -18.18 8.19
C PRO A 142 10.68 -18.25 6.70
N ASP A 143 9.46 -17.89 6.29
CA ASP A 143 9.00 -17.97 4.89
C ASP A 143 9.03 -16.60 4.18
N TRP A 144 9.69 -15.60 4.77
CA TRP A 144 9.82 -14.29 4.14
C TRP A 144 10.77 -14.36 2.94
N PRO A 145 10.39 -13.84 1.76
CA PRO A 145 11.26 -13.90 0.59
C PRO A 145 12.54 -13.09 0.80
N LEU A 146 13.67 -13.66 0.37
CA LEU A 146 14.99 -13.02 0.45
C LEU A 146 15.11 -11.80 -0.48
N VAL A 147 14.37 -11.80 -1.58
CA VAL A 147 14.33 -10.71 -2.57
C VAL A 147 12.89 -10.50 -3.01
N ILE A 148 12.48 -9.23 -3.05
CA ILE A 148 11.20 -8.80 -3.63
C ILE A 148 11.51 -7.90 -4.82
N ALA A 149 11.44 -8.46 -6.03
CA ALA A 149 11.67 -7.75 -7.28
C ALA A 149 10.34 -7.20 -7.85
N THR A 150 10.43 -6.15 -8.67
CA THR A 150 9.28 -5.49 -9.31
C THR A 150 9.16 -5.82 -10.80
N GLU A 151 9.60 -7.01 -11.23
CA GLU A 151 9.58 -7.44 -12.65
C GLU A 151 8.17 -7.45 -13.27
#